data_AF-A0A3R7IID7-F1
#
_entry.id   AF-A0A3R7IID7-F1
#
_cell.length_a   1.000
_cell.length_b   1.000
_cell.length_c   1.000
_cell.angle_alpha   90.00
_cell.angle_beta   90.00
_cell.angle_gamma   90.00
#
_symmetry.space_group_name_H-M   'P 1'
#
loop_
_entity.id
_entity.type
_entity.pdbx_description
1 polymer ?
#
loop_
_entity_poly.entity_id
_entity_poly.type
_entity_poly.pdbx_seq_one_letter_code
_entity_poly.pdbx_strand_id
1 'polypeptide(L)'
;MKRQKKREGPLKAERKEGVRPRKKKRGVSPPFILLRRLKASAPLRIFGFPWFQKSLIAAAGITSLGLLFPSGNLEGMGGTALFMAFFLTTLYFFFTRNLPQVNIPVKDLFFLTITLFGSSAITKGAYLLAQILSERVQEIPLSSYLYFFPVAAGAILVRIMLSSEMALFYAISAGVITALLLSSGPFLALYYMIGGIIGAHSVARCTQRTTLIKGGLWVGAANLFMVLLERLMGGQEIGLRAAADMAIGLSGGLTAGVAVVGITPIVEYIFGYTTDIKLLELANLDHPLLKEMMLKA
;
A
#
# COMPACT_ATOMS: atom_id res chain seq x y z
N MET A 1 35.56 44.00 62.57
CA MET A 1 36.31 42.79 62.14
C MET A 1 37.32 43.22 61.09
N LYS A 2 38.64 43.31 61.37
CA LYS A 2 39.67 42.26 61.13
C LYS A 2 39.44 41.55 59.78
N ARG A 3 40.38 41.40 58.85
CA ARG A 3 41.83 41.64 58.80
C ARG A 3 42.27 41.17 57.39
N GLN A 4 43.25 41.85 56.79
CA GLN A 4 44.43 41.25 56.12
C GLN A 4 44.21 40.45 54.82
N LYS A 5 45.12 40.40 53.84
CA LYS A 5 46.54 40.81 53.78
C LYS A 5 47.01 40.63 52.33
N LYS A 6 47.99 41.46 51.94
CA LYS A 6 49.24 41.13 51.23
C LYS A 6 49.18 40.37 49.90
N ARG A 7 50.06 40.57 48.93
CA ARG A 7 51.14 41.52 48.58
C ARG A 7 51.95 40.73 47.52
N GLU A 8 52.81 41.43 46.79
CA GLU A 8 54.08 40.90 46.26
C GLU A 8 53.95 39.90 45.07
N GLY A 9 54.15 40.42 43.85
CA GLY A 9 55.03 39.72 42.90
C GLY A 9 56.49 39.86 43.35
N PRO A 10 57.51 39.61 42.51
CA PRO A 10 57.59 38.93 41.21
C PRO A 10 58.60 37.76 41.26
N LEU A 11 58.77 36.97 40.19
CA LEU A 11 60.04 36.30 39.79
C LEU A 11 59.72 35.36 38.61
N LYS A 12 60.00 35.79 37.37
CA LYS A 12 61.26 35.54 36.64
C LYS A 12 61.64 34.06 36.61
N ALA A 13 61.49 33.46 35.44
CA ALA A 13 62.55 32.78 34.68
C ALA A 13 61.89 32.31 33.38
N GLU A 14 62.21 32.90 32.24
CA GLU A 14 63.20 32.34 31.30
C GLU A 14 62.78 30.92 30.87
N ARG A 15 62.55 30.60 29.61
CA ARG A 15 63.38 30.75 28.40
C ARG A 15 62.69 29.78 27.42
N LYS A 16 62.53 29.97 26.11
CA LYS A 16 63.39 30.50 25.05
C LYS A 16 62.46 30.98 23.93
N GLU A 17 62.69 32.17 23.38
CA GLU A 17 63.42 32.38 22.12
C GLU A 17 62.90 31.48 20.97
N GLY A 18 62.50 32.00 19.82
CA GLY A 18 62.67 33.35 19.33
C GLY A 18 62.11 33.52 17.92
N VAL A 19 61.94 34.79 17.59
CA VAL A 19 62.29 35.44 16.31
C VAL A 19 61.57 34.99 15.02
N ARG A 20 60.71 35.94 14.58
CA ARG A 20 60.30 36.39 13.21
C ARG A 20 61.23 35.97 12.03
N PRO A 21 60.91 36.25 10.73
CA PRO A 21 59.69 36.72 10.07
C PRO A 21 59.29 35.86 8.84
N ARG A 22 58.20 36.28 8.18
CA ARG A 22 57.74 35.92 6.81
C ARG A 22 58.88 35.50 5.85
N LYS A 23 58.71 34.33 5.21
CA LYS A 23 59.24 34.06 3.87
C LYS A 23 58.10 33.72 2.89
N LYS A 24 58.04 34.53 1.84
CA LYS A 24 57.30 34.35 0.60
C LYS A 24 57.63 32.98 -0.01
N LYS A 25 56.61 32.17 -0.34
CA LYS A 25 56.70 31.19 -1.43
C LYS A 25 55.53 31.41 -2.39
N ARG A 26 55.86 31.93 -3.57
CA ARG A 26 55.08 31.75 -4.80
C ARG A 26 54.98 30.25 -5.07
N GLY A 27 53.82 29.78 -5.48
CA GLY A 27 53.64 28.38 -5.85
C GLY A 27 52.19 28.07 -6.20
N VAL A 28 51.85 28.36 -7.45
CA VAL A 28 50.91 27.62 -8.31
C VAL A 28 49.58 27.21 -7.67
N SER A 29 48.54 27.92 -8.08
CA SER A 29 47.13 27.50 -7.97
C SER A 29 46.93 26.04 -8.42
N PRO A 30 46.45 25.14 -7.56
CA PRO A 30 45.85 23.89 -8.00
C PRO A 30 44.43 24.20 -8.52
N PRO A 31 44.00 23.65 -9.67
CA PRO A 31 42.65 23.83 -10.23
C PRO A 31 41.54 23.17 -9.37
N PHE A 32 41.90 22.62 -8.22
CA PHE A 32 41.04 21.82 -7.36
C PHE A 32 40.11 22.61 -6.44
N ILE A 33 40.35 23.91 -6.22
CA ILE A 33 39.43 24.73 -5.38
C ILE A 33 38.17 25.13 -6.17
N LEU A 34 38.27 25.26 -7.51
CA LEU A 34 37.10 25.46 -8.37
C LEU A 34 36.25 24.19 -8.52
N LEU A 35 36.86 23.01 -8.47
CA LEU A 35 36.14 21.73 -8.48
C LEU A 35 35.31 21.48 -7.21
N ARG A 36 35.62 22.16 -6.09
CA ARG A 36 34.79 22.08 -4.88
C ARG A 36 33.55 22.98 -4.93
N ARG A 37 33.57 24.04 -5.75
CA ARG A 37 32.40 24.90 -6.01
C ARG A 37 31.56 24.46 -7.20
N LEU A 38 32.06 23.56 -8.05
CA LEU A 38 31.30 22.93 -9.13
C LEU A 38 30.53 21.66 -8.69
N LYS A 39 30.48 21.35 -7.39
CA LYS A 39 29.47 20.43 -6.83
C LYS A 39 28.13 21.15 -6.59
N ALA A 40 27.77 22.05 -7.51
CA ALA A 40 26.59 22.91 -7.46
C ALA A 40 25.99 23.14 -8.87
N SER A 41 26.01 22.12 -9.73
CA SER A 41 25.13 22.05 -10.90
C SER A 41 24.29 20.78 -10.81
N ALA A 42 23.09 20.97 -10.26
CA ALA A 42 21.97 20.04 -10.32
C ALA A 42 21.69 19.65 -11.79
N PRO A 43 21.70 18.35 -12.10
CA PRO A 43 20.43 17.63 -12.20
C PRO A 43 20.45 16.20 -11.63
N LEU A 44 21.59 15.66 -11.21
CA LEU A 44 21.74 14.25 -10.85
C LEU A 44 21.42 13.90 -9.39
N ARG A 45 20.92 14.86 -8.61
CA ARG A 45 20.55 14.63 -7.20
C ARG A 45 19.07 14.31 -6.98
N ILE A 46 18.29 14.20 -8.05
CA ILE A 46 16.88 13.74 -8.04
C ILE A 46 16.82 12.21 -7.81
N PHE A 47 17.80 11.47 -8.33
CA PHE A 47 17.85 10.00 -8.25
C PHE A 47 18.19 9.42 -6.87
N GLY A 48 18.68 10.25 -5.94
CA GLY A 48 19.10 9.82 -4.59
C GLY A 48 18.08 10.07 -3.48
N PHE A 49 16.87 10.54 -3.83
CA PHE A 49 15.85 10.82 -2.82
C PHE A 49 15.05 9.55 -2.46
N PRO A 50 14.81 9.25 -1.17
CA PRO A 50 14.04 8.08 -0.74
C PRO A 50 12.64 7.99 -1.37
N TRP A 51 12.01 9.13 -1.73
CA TRP A 51 10.72 9.15 -2.41
C TRP A 51 10.81 8.64 -3.87
N PHE A 52 11.95 8.86 -4.54
CA PHE A 52 12.18 8.41 -5.91
C PHE A 52 12.33 6.88 -5.96
N GLN A 53 13.14 6.30 -5.07
CA GLN A 53 13.28 4.83 -4.97
C GLN A 53 11.97 4.14 -4.58
N LYS A 54 11.17 4.73 -3.70
CA LYS A 54 9.82 4.23 -3.37
C LYS A 54 8.89 4.30 -4.59
N SER A 55 8.92 5.38 -5.37
CA SER A 55 8.14 5.47 -6.61
C SER A 55 8.58 4.45 -7.67
N LEU A 56 9.87 4.09 -7.68
CA LEU A 56 10.46 3.16 -8.64
C LEU A 56 10.10 1.70 -8.32
N ILE A 57 10.02 1.33 -7.04
CA ILE A 57 9.53 0.01 -6.61
C ILE A 57 8.03 -0.12 -6.89
N ALA A 58 7.26 0.94 -6.63
CA ALA A 58 5.85 0.99 -7.03
C ALA A 58 5.73 0.85 -8.56
N ALA A 59 6.49 1.61 -9.35
CA ALA A 59 6.54 1.55 -10.81
C ALA A 59 6.98 0.18 -11.35
N ALA A 60 7.94 -0.50 -10.72
CA ALA A 60 8.39 -1.83 -11.13
C ALA A 60 7.30 -2.90 -10.96
N GLY A 61 6.50 -2.83 -9.88
CA GLY A 61 5.30 -3.65 -9.73
C GLY A 61 4.21 -3.31 -10.75
N ILE A 62 4.18 -2.09 -11.26
CA ILE A 62 3.21 -1.63 -12.26
C ILE A 62 3.55 -2.19 -13.66
N THR A 63 4.84 -2.27 -13.99
CA THR A 63 5.30 -2.87 -15.25
C THR A 63 4.98 -4.38 -15.32
N SER A 64 5.04 -5.10 -14.19
CA SER A 64 4.66 -6.53 -14.17
C SER A 64 3.14 -6.74 -14.30
N LEU A 65 2.33 -5.80 -13.83
CA LEU A 65 0.88 -5.81 -14.04
C LEU A 65 0.49 -5.65 -15.52
N GLY A 66 1.24 -4.83 -16.28
CA GLY A 66 1.04 -4.61 -17.72
C GLY A 66 1.02 -5.89 -18.56
N LEU A 67 1.73 -6.94 -18.11
CA LEU A 67 1.79 -8.25 -18.77
C LEU A 67 0.51 -9.08 -18.62
N LEU A 68 -0.36 -8.76 -17.65
CA LEU A 68 -1.60 -9.49 -17.41
C LEU A 68 -2.77 -8.98 -18.29
N PHE A 69 -2.57 -7.89 -19.04
CA PHE A 69 -3.65 -7.26 -19.79
C PHE A 69 -3.92 -7.95 -21.14
N PRO A 70 -5.18 -8.01 -21.58
CA PRO A 70 -5.61 -8.75 -22.77
C PRO A 70 -5.25 -8.08 -24.12
N SER A 71 -4.33 -7.11 -24.18
CA SER A 71 -3.99 -6.43 -25.43
C SER A 71 -3.20 -7.36 -26.37
N GLY A 72 -3.81 -7.74 -27.49
CA GLY A 72 -3.21 -8.61 -28.51
C GLY A 72 -2.01 -8.00 -29.26
N ASN A 73 -1.73 -6.71 -29.08
CA ASN A 73 -0.64 -5.97 -29.73
C ASN A 73 0.30 -5.36 -28.69
N LEU A 74 1.61 -5.38 -28.98
CA LEU A 74 2.68 -4.83 -28.12
C LEU A 74 2.45 -3.35 -27.75
N GLU A 75 1.91 -2.56 -28.69
CA GLU A 75 1.58 -1.15 -28.48
C GLU A 75 0.45 -0.96 -27.46
N GLY A 76 -0.56 -1.84 -27.48
CA GLY A 76 -1.66 -1.81 -26.53
C GLY A 76 -1.20 -2.16 -25.11
N MET A 77 -0.31 -3.14 -24.96
CA MET A 77 0.30 -3.48 -23.68
C MET A 77 1.09 -2.29 -23.12
N GLY A 78 1.93 -1.66 -23.96
CA GLY A 78 2.70 -0.48 -23.59
C GLY A 78 1.82 0.69 -23.15
N GLY A 79 0.74 0.99 -23.90
CA GLY A 79 -0.19 2.05 -23.56
C GLY A 79 -0.89 1.84 -22.21
N THR A 80 -1.40 0.62 -21.97
CA THR A 80 -2.05 0.29 -20.68
C THR A 80 -1.07 0.36 -19.51
N ALA A 81 0.16 -0.13 -19.67
CA ALA A 81 1.18 -0.06 -18.64
C ALA A 81 1.59 1.39 -18.31
N LEU A 82 1.74 2.25 -19.32
CA LEU A 82 2.07 3.66 -19.13
C LEU A 82 0.94 4.43 -18.44
N PHE A 83 -0.32 4.22 -18.87
CA PHE A 83 -1.48 4.80 -18.20
C PHE A 83 -1.52 4.42 -16.72
N MET A 84 -1.24 3.14 -16.45
CA MET A 84 -1.25 2.61 -15.10
C MET A 84 -0.13 3.19 -14.22
N ALA A 85 1.07 3.30 -14.79
CA ALA A 85 2.21 3.92 -14.12
C ALA A 85 1.92 5.38 -13.78
N PHE A 86 1.32 6.12 -14.71
CA PHE A 86 0.92 7.50 -14.49
C PHE A 86 -0.15 7.65 -13.41
N PHE A 87 -1.21 6.82 -13.46
CA PHE A 87 -2.29 6.82 -12.48
C PHE A 87 -1.80 6.55 -11.06
N LEU A 88 -1.02 5.49 -10.86
CA LEU A 88 -0.52 5.11 -9.54
C LEU A 88 0.54 6.08 -9.01
N THR A 89 1.39 6.63 -9.87
CA THR A 89 2.35 7.68 -9.47
C THR A 89 1.63 8.94 -9.00
N THR A 90 0.56 9.34 -9.71
CA THR A 90 -0.26 10.50 -9.34
C THR A 90 -0.96 10.28 -8.00
N LEU A 91 -1.60 9.12 -7.80
CA LEU A 91 -2.20 8.77 -6.52
C LEU A 91 -1.16 8.71 -5.40
N TYR A 92 0.01 8.14 -5.64
CA TYR A 92 1.07 8.04 -4.63
C TYR A 92 1.53 9.44 -4.20
N PHE A 93 1.74 10.34 -5.17
CA PHE A 93 2.11 11.72 -4.89
C PHE A 93 1.01 12.47 -4.14
N PHE A 94 -0.26 12.24 -4.50
CA PHE A 94 -1.41 12.82 -3.82
C PHE A 94 -1.47 12.39 -2.35
N PHE A 95 -1.37 11.09 -2.06
CA PHE A 95 -1.43 10.57 -0.69
C PHE A 95 -0.23 11.03 0.15
N THR A 96 0.98 10.97 -0.40
CA THR A 96 2.20 11.37 0.32
C THR A 96 2.30 12.88 0.57
N ARG A 97 1.68 13.72 -0.27
CA ARG A 97 1.64 15.17 -0.04
C ARG A 97 0.50 15.61 0.87
N ASN A 98 -0.68 15.02 0.75
CA ASN A 98 -1.89 15.51 1.44
C ASN A 98 -2.13 14.85 2.80
N LEU A 99 -1.44 13.76 3.13
CA LEU A 99 -1.58 13.07 4.41
C LEU A 99 -0.23 13.04 5.13
N PRO A 100 0.12 14.10 5.88
CA PRO A 100 1.41 14.23 6.57
C PRO A 100 1.72 13.10 7.56
N GLN A 101 0.68 12.39 8.00
CA GLN A 101 0.74 11.25 8.92
C GLN A 101 1.14 9.93 8.22
N VAL A 102 1.15 9.89 6.89
CA VAL A 102 1.42 8.68 6.09
C VAL A 102 2.91 8.59 5.77
N ASN A 103 3.72 8.24 6.78
CA ASN A 103 5.11 7.84 6.55
C ASN A 103 5.16 6.34 6.24
N ILE A 104 5.13 5.99 4.95
CA ILE A 104 5.09 4.59 4.50
C ILE A 104 6.51 4.01 4.56
N PRO A 105 6.82 3.06 5.46
CA PRO A 105 8.09 2.33 5.42
C PRO A 105 8.14 1.43 4.17
N VAL A 106 9.35 1.06 3.75
CA VAL A 106 9.54 0.25 2.51
C VAL A 106 8.82 -1.10 2.59
N LYS A 107 8.73 -1.68 3.80
CA LYS A 107 8.00 -2.92 4.08
C LYS A 107 6.52 -2.83 3.71
N ASP A 108 5.87 -1.74 4.12
CA ASP A 108 4.44 -1.52 3.91
C ASP A 108 4.14 -1.23 2.44
N LEU A 109 5.05 -0.52 1.76
CA LEU A 109 4.96 -0.32 0.31
C LEU A 109 5.09 -1.64 -0.45
N PHE A 110 6.05 -2.49 -0.06
CA PHE A 110 6.23 -3.81 -0.64
C PHE A 110 4.97 -4.67 -0.42
N PHE A 111 4.42 -4.67 0.79
CA PHE A 111 3.16 -5.34 1.11
C PHE A 111 2.00 -4.84 0.22
N LEU A 112 1.86 -3.52 0.06
CA LEU A 112 0.81 -2.96 -0.79
C LEU A 112 0.97 -3.38 -2.27
N THR A 113 2.20 -3.36 -2.79
CA THR A 113 2.46 -3.79 -4.18
C THR A 113 2.19 -5.27 -4.39
N ILE A 114 2.59 -6.15 -3.47
CA ILE A 114 2.35 -7.59 -3.59
C ILE A 114 0.85 -7.91 -3.45
N THR A 115 0.11 -7.21 -2.59
CA THR A 115 -1.34 -7.40 -2.48
C THR A 115 -2.06 -6.91 -3.73
N LEU A 116 -1.68 -5.76 -4.31
CA LEU A 116 -2.25 -5.28 -5.58
C LEU A 116 -1.96 -6.22 -6.74
N PHE A 117 -0.71 -6.67 -6.87
CA PHE A 117 -0.33 -7.62 -7.91
C PHE A 117 -1.04 -8.97 -7.72
N GLY A 118 -1.05 -9.51 -6.51
CA GLY A 118 -1.69 -10.78 -6.17
C GLY A 118 -3.20 -10.77 -6.44
N SER A 119 -3.91 -9.73 -5.98
CA SER A 119 -5.35 -9.58 -6.26
C SER A 119 -5.65 -9.44 -7.75
N SER A 120 -4.80 -8.73 -8.50
CA SER A 120 -4.96 -8.58 -9.96
C SER A 120 -4.68 -9.90 -10.69
N ALA A 121 -3.65 -10.65 -10.28
CA ALA A 121 -3.34 -11.96 -10.84
C ALA A 121 -4.44 -12.98 -10.56
N ILE A 122 -4.96 -13.03 -9.33
CA ILE A 122 -6.11 -13.87 -8.96
C ILE A 122 -7.32 -13.52 -9.81
N THR A 123 -7.61 -12.22 -9.96
CA THR A 123 -8.75 -11.74 -10.76
C THR A 123 -8.60 -12.10 -12.23
N LYS A 124 -7.39 -11.98 -12.80
CA LYS A 124 -7.11 -12.42 -14.17
C LYS A 124 -7.31 -13.92 -14.34
N GLY A 125 -6.78 -14.73 -13.42
CA GLY A 125 -6.96 -16.18 -13.43
C GLY A 125 -8.44 -16.58 -13.34
N ALA A 126 -9.18 -15.95 -12.43
CA ALA A 126 -10.62 -16.16 -12.28
C ALA A 126 -11.40 -15.73 -13.53
N TYR A 127 -10.99 -14.64 -14.19
CA TYR A 127 -11.57 -14.20 -15.45
C TYR A 127 -11.34 -15.20 -16.58
N LEU A 128 -10.14 -15.77 -16.72
CA LEU A 128 -9.85 -16.81 -17.72
C LEU A 128 -10.71 -18.06 -17.49
N LEU A 129 -10.89 -18.47 -16.23
CA LEU A 129 -11.80 -19.57 -15.88
C LEU A 129 -13.26 -19.22 -16.19
N ALA A 130 -13.69 -18.00 -15.89
CA ALA A 130 -15.05 -17.54 -16.16
C ALA A 130 -15.36 -17.50 -17.67
N GLN A 131 -14.40 -17.16 -18.52
CA GLN A 131 -14.56 -17.23 -19.98
C GLN A 131 -14.87 -18.66 -20.44
N ILE A 132 -14.05 -19.62 -19.99
CA ILE A 132 -14.26 -21.04 -20.32
C ILE A 132 -15.61 -21.53 -19.80
N LEU A 133 -16.01 -21.10 -18.60
CA LEU A 133 -17.26 -21.54 -17.98
C LEU A 133 -18.50 -20.94 -18.65
N SER A 134 -18.44 -19.67 -19.06
CA SER A 134 -19.53 -18.98 -19.76
C SER A 134 -19.80 -19.60 -21.14
N GLU A 135 -18.77 -20.14 -21.81
CA GLU A 135 -18.96 -20.89 -23.06
C GLU A 135 -19.71 -22.23 -22.85
N ARG A 136 -19.59 -22.83 -21.66
CA ARG A 136 -20.21 -24.12 -21.32
C ARG A 136 -21.60 -23.98 -20.70
N VAL A 137 -21.81 -22.91 -19.92
CA VAL A 137 -23.06 -22.62 -19.22
C VAL A 137 -23.72 -21.41 -19.88
N GLN A 138 -24.51 -21.67 -20.93
CA GLN A 138 -25.13 -20.63 -21.76
C GLN A 138 -26.19 -19.78 -21.02
N GLU A 139 -26.59 -20.17 -19.81
CA GLU A 139 -27.61 -19.45 -19.03
C GLU A 139 -27.07 -18.21 -18.29
N ILE A 140 -25.76 -18.14 -18.01
CA ILE A 140 -25.15 -17.05 -17.24
C ILE A 140 -24.16 -16.28 -18.12
N PRO A 141 -24.38 -14.99 -18.38
CA PRO A 141 -23.47 -14.19 -19.18
C PRO A 141 -22.16 -13.91 -18.43
N LEU A 142 -21.06 -13.73 -19.18
CA LEU A 142 -19.75 -13.42 -18.62
C LEU A 142 -19.76 -12.21 -17.67
N SER A 143 -20.63 -11.23 -17.93
CA SER A 143 -20.80 -10.03 -17.09
C SER A 143 -21.17 -10.36 -15.64
N SER A 144 -22.00 -11.38 -15.43
CA SER A 144 -22.45 -11.79 -14.09
C SER A 144 -21.31 -12.37 -13.26
N TYR A 145 -20.39 -13.10 -13.89
CA TYR A 145 -19.23 -13.68 -13.20
C TYR A 145 -18.25 -12.63 -12.69
N LEU A 146 -18.22 -11.43 -13.30
CA LEU A 146 -17.31 -10.37 -12.87
C LEU A 146 -17.62 -9.93 -11.44
N TYR A 147 -18.90 -9.88 -11.04
CA TYR A 147 -19.30 -9.49 -9.69
C TYR A 147 -18.81 -10.45 -8.59
N PHE A 148 -18.41 -11.68 -8.95
CA PHE A 148 -17.93 -12.70 -8.02
C PHE A 148 -16.52 -12.43 -7.49
N PHE A 149 -15.66 -11.75 -8.26
CA PHE A 149 -14.23 -11.73 -7.94
C PHE A 149 -13.92 -11.01 -6.62
N PRO A 150 -13.15 -11.63 -5.70
CA PRO A 150 -12.99 -11.13 -4.33
C PRO A 150 -11.90 -10.03 -4.22
N VAL A 151 -11.94 -9.01 -5.09
CA VAL A 151 -10.96 -7.90 -5.09
C VAL A 151 -10.95 -7.14 -3.75
N ALA A 152 -12.13 -7.01 -3.11
CA ALA A 152 -12.28 -6.35 -1.82
C ALA A 152 -11.49 -7.03 -0.68
N ALA A 153 -11.12 -8.32 -0.83
CA ALA A 153 -10.30 -9.03 0.15
C ALA A 153 -8.97 -8.33 0.39
N GLY A 154 -8.35 -7.77 -0.66
CA GLY A 154 -7.10 -7.04 -0.52
C GLY A 154 -7.26 -5.74 0.27
N ALA A 155 -8.38 -5.03 0.13
CA ALA A 155 -8.64 -3.79 0.87
C ALA A 155 -8.82 -4.06 2.37
N ILE A 156 -9.53 -5.14 2.69
CA ILE A 156 -9.70 -5.64 4.06
C ILE A 156 -8.34 -6.05 4.64
N LEU A 157 -7.52 -6.82 3.91
CA LEU A 157 -6.18 -7.22 4.31
C LEU A 157 -5.28 -6.01 4.60
N VAL A 158 -5.26 -5.04 3.67
CA VAL A 158 -4.47 -3.82 3.82
C VAL A 158 -4.91 -3.01 5.04
N ARG A 159 -6.22 -2.94 5.33
CA ARG A 159 -6.71 -2.23 6.51
C ARG A 159 -6.24 -2.83 7.83
N ILE A 160 -6.17 -4.16 7.92
CA ILE A 160 -5.83 -4.85 9.18
C ILE A 160 -4.32 -4.80 9.43
N MET A 161 -3.52 -4.81 8.35
CA MET A 161 -2.06 -4.82 8.44
C MET A 161 -1.45 -3.41 8.50
N LEU A 162 -2.11 -2.44 7.84
CA LEU A 162 -1.65 -1.06 7.68
C LEU A 162 -2.71 -0.08 8.19
N SER A 163 -2.70 1.16 7.67
CA SER A 163 -3.61 2.22 8.08
C SER A 163 -4.84 2.36 7.17
N SER A 164 -5.80 3.19 7.58
CA SER A 164 -7.04 3.47 6.82
C SER A 164 -6.75 4.10 5.47
N GLU A 165 -5.75 4.97 5.45
CA GLU A 165 -5.33 5.74 4.29
C GLU A 165 -4.73 4.79 3.23
N MET A 166 -3.93 3.82 3.67
CA MET A 166 -3.35 2.81 2.77
C MET A 166 -4.41 1.87 2.21
N ALA A 167 -5.43 1.51 3.01
CA ALA A 167 -6.56 0.70 2.54
C ALA A 167 -7.40 1.46 1.51
N LEU A 168 -7.61 2.76 1.70
CA LEU A 168 -8.29 3.62 0.72
C LEU A 168 -7.49 3.73 -0.58
N PHE A 169 -6.18 3.97 -0.49
CA PHE A 169 -5.28 3.96 -1.66
C PHE A 169 -5.39 2.64 -2.43
N TYR A 170 -5.36 1.52 -1.70
CA TYR A 170 -5.52 0.20 -2.30
C TYR A 170 -6.88 0.06 -2.98
N ALA A 171 -7.99 0.42 -2.33
CA ALA A 171 -9.33 0.23 -2.88
C ALA A 171 -9.55 1.04 -4.18
N ILE A 172 -9.11 2.30 -4.21
CA ILE A 172 -9.16 3.16 -5.40
C ILE A 172 -8.31 2.55 -6.52
N SER A 173 -7.07 2.16 -6.17
CA SER A 173 -6.15 1.55 -7.12
C SER A 173 -6.75 0.28 -7.72
N ALA A 174 -7.09 -0.69 -6.86
CA ALA A 174 -7.63 -2.01 -7.22
C ALA A 174 -8.89 -1.92 -8.08
N GLY A 175 -9.81 -0.99 -7.79
CA GLY A 175 -11.01 -0.78 -8.61
C GLY A 175 -10.66 -0.39 -10.05
N VAL A 176 -9.80 0.61 -10.22
CA VAL A 176 -9.35 1.06 -11.54
C VAL A 176 -8.53 -0.02 -12.25
N ILE A 177 -7.60 -0.70 -11.56
CA ILE A 177 -6.81 -1.79 -12.14
C ILE A 177 -7.74 -2.85 -12.71
N THR A 178 -8.68 -3.34 -11.89
CA THR A 178 -9.53 -4.47 -12.26
C THR A 178 -10.46 -4.10 -13.41
N ALA A 179 -11.00 -2.89 -13.41
CA ALA A 179 -11.87 -2.45 -14.51
C ALA A 179 -11.13 -2.44 -15.85
N LEU A 180 -9.89 -1.92 -15.86
CA LEU A 180 -9.02 -1.95 -17.04
C LEU A 180 -8.61 -3.37 -17.42
N LEU A 181 -8.33 -4.22 -16.43
CA LEU A 181 -7.85 -5.60 -16.62
C LEU A 181 -8.89 -6.48 -17.30
N LEU A 182 -10.16 -6.24 -16.98
CA LEU A 182 -11.31 -6.92 -17.54
C LEU A 182 -11.86 -6.22 -18.79
N SER A 183 -11.23 -5.13 -19.24
CA SER A 183 -11.72 -4.28 -20.34
C SER A 183 -13.19 -3.87 -20.15
N SER A 184 -13.56 -3.58 -18.91
CA SER A 184 -14.92 -3.32 -18.47
C SER A 184 -15.16 -1.83 -18.21
N GLY A 185 -16.42 -1.42 -18.21
CA GLY A 185 -16.81 -0.02 -18.07
C GLY A 185 -16.45 0.60 -16.71
N PRO A 186 -16.55 1.93 -16.57
CA PRO A 186 -16.23 2.66 -15.33
C PRO A 186 -17.09 2.23 -14.14
N PHE A 187 -18.28 1.67 -14.39
CA PHE A 187 -19.14 1.12 -13.35
C PHE A 187 -18.45 0.02 -12.54
N LEU A 188 -17.72 -0.89 -13.19
CA LEU A 188 -17.03 -1.98 -12.51
C LEU A 188 -15.88 -1.45 -11.63
N ALA A 189 -15.24 -0.35 -12.03
CA ALA A 189 -14.24 0.32 -11.20
C ALA A 189 -14.86 0.81 -9.89
N LEU A 190 -16.03 1.46 -9.98
CA LEU A 190 -16.79 1.92 -8.82
C LEU A 190 -17.27 0.76 -7.95
N TYR A 191 -17.74 -0.33 -8.56
CA TYR A 191 -18.18 -1.54 -7.86
C TYR A 191 -17.10 -2.07 -6.92
N TYR A 192 -15.91 -2.36 -7.43
CA TYR A 192 -14.81 -2.88 -6.60
C TYR A 192 -14.23 -1.83 -5.66
N MET A 193 -14.20 -0.55 -6.06
CA MET A 193 -13.72 0.53 -5.20
C MET A 193 -14.63 0.70 -3.98
N ILE A 194 -15.96 0.80 -4.18
CA ILE A 194 -16.94 0.96 -3.11
C ILE A 194 -16.96 -0.29 -2.21
N GLY A 195 -16.98 -1.48 -2.81
CA GLY A 195 -16.87 -2.73 -2.07
C GLY A 195 -15.60 -2.79 -1.22
N GLY A 196 -14.45 -2.40 -1.78
CA GLY A 196 -13.18 -2.31 -1.06
C GLY A 196 -13.19 -1.31 0.10
N ILE A 197 -13.76 -0.12 -0.10
CA ILE A 197 -13.87 0.92 0.94
C ILE A 197 -14.77 0.45 2.08
N ILE A 198 -15.93 -0.13 1.77
CA ILE A 198 -16.87 -0.64 2.78
C ILE A 198 -16.24 -1.81 3.54
N GLY A 199 -15.57 -2.72 2.82
CA GLY A 199 -14.80 -3.81 3.43
C GLY A 199 -13.73 -3.28 4.40
N ALA A 200 -12.89 -2.35 3.95
CA ALA A 200 -11.88 -1.73 4.80
C ALA A 200 -12.50 -0.99 6.00
N HIS A 201 -13.61 -0.27 5.81
CA HIS A 201 -14.27 0.41 6.93
C HIS A 201 -14.83 -0.57 7.96
N SER A 202 -15.42 -1.69 7.50
CA SER A 202 -16.06 -2.69 8.37
C SER A 202 -15.11 -3.37 9.35
N VAL A 203 -13.82 -3.46 9.02
CA VAL A 203 -12.77 -4.07 9.87
C VAL A 203 -11.92 -3.05 10.62
N ALA A 204 -12.37 -1.79 10.71
CA ALA A 204 -11.63 -0.73 11.40
C ALA A 204 -11.35 -1.02 12.89
N ARG A 205 -12.11 -1.91 13.53
CA ARG A 205 -11.88 -2.41 14.90
C ARG A 205 -11.94 -3.93 14.90
N CYS A 206 -10.88 -4.57 14.43
CA CYS A 206 -10.86 -6.02 14.25
C CYS A 206 -10.31 -6.74 15.49
N THR A 207 -11.21 -7.13 16.41
CA THR A 207 -10.84 -7.84 17.64
C THR A 207 -10.95 -9.37 17.52
N GLN A 208 -11.73 -9.87 16.57
CA GLN A 208 -12.01 -11.29 16.40
C GLN A 208 -11.96 -11.68 14.92
N ARG A 209 -11.61 -12.93 14.62
CA ARG A 209 -11.66 -13.48 13.25
C ARG A 209 -13.06 -13.40 12.62
N THR A 210 -14.10 -13.51 13.44
CA THR A 210 -15.50 -13.34 13.02
C THR A 210 -15.79 -11.95 12.45
N THR A 211 -15.07 -10.92 12.87
CA THR A 211 -15.19 -9.55 12.33
C THR A 211 -14.79 -9.49 10.86
N LEU A 212 -13.85 -10.35 10.42
CA LEU A 212 -13.44 -10.45 9.01
C LEU A 212 -14.54 -11.01 8.13
N ILE A 213 -15.23 -12.07 8.61
CA ILE A 213 -16.36 -12.67 7.91
C ILE A 213 -17.52 -11.68 7.81
N LYS A 214 -17.83 -10.97 8.91
CA LYS A 214 -18.81 -9.89 8.92
C LYS A 214 -18.42 -8.77 7.94
N GLY A 215 -17.14 -8.46 7.81
CA GLY A 215 -16.66 -7.51 6.82
C GLY A 215 -16.96 -7.96 5.40
N GLY A 216 -16.73 -9.24 5.08
CA GLY A 216 -17.14 -9.83 3.80
C GLY A 216 -18.65 -9.74 3.54
N LEU A 217 -19.47 -9.93 4.58
CA LEU A 217 -20.92 -9.77 4.47
C LEU A 217 -21.31 -8.30 4.15
N TRP A 218 -20.67 -7.31 4.77
CA TRP A 218 -20.88 -5.90 4.46
C TRP A 218 -20.47 -5.56 3.01
N VAL A 219 -19.36 -6.13 2.53
CA VAL A 219 -18.98 -6.03 1.11
C VAL A 219 -20.06 -6.65 0.22
N GLY A 220 -20.57 -7.83 0.58
CA GLY A 220 -21.61 -8.50 -0.19
C GLY A 220 -22.92 -7.69 -0.25
N ALA A 221 -23.31 -7.04 0.84
CA ALA A 221 -24.45 -6.12 0.87
C ALA A 221 -24.22 -4.89 -0.03
N ALA A 222 -23.02 -4.32 -0.01
CA ALA A 222 -22.64 -3.22 -0.90
C ALA A 222 -22.67 -3.64 -2.37
N ASN A 223 -22.15 -4.82 -2.68
CA ASN A 223 -22.14 -5.40 -4.02
C ASN A 223 -23.57 -5.59 -4.54
N LEU A 224 -24.47 -6.16 -3.71
CA LEU A 224 -25.89 -6.30 -4.04
C LEU A 224 -26.52 -4.95 -4.39
N PHE A 225 -26.25 -3.92 -3.57
CA PHE A 225 -26.77 -2.59 -3.82
C PHE A 225 -26.20 -1.96 -5.10
N MET A 226 -24.90 -2.14 -5.37
CA MET A 226 -24.28 -1.68 -6.61
C MET A 226 -24.89 -2.36 -7.84
N VAL A 227 -25.05 -3.68 -7.83
CA VAL A 227 -25.70 -4.41 -8.95
C VAL A 227 -27.12 -3.89 -9.19
N LEU A 228 -27.88 -3.63 -8.12
CA LEU A 228 -29.21 -3.04 -8.23
C LEU A 228 -29.15 -1.66 -8.92
N LEU A 229 -28.24 -0.77 -8.49
CA LEU A 229 -28.06 0.54 -9.11
C LEU A 229 -27.70 0.44 -10.60
N GLU A 230 -26.85 -0.51 -10.98
CA GLU A 230 -26.50 -0.73 -12.40
C GLU A 230 -27.74 -1.05 -13.24
N ARG A 231 -28.60 -1.95 -12.75
CA ARG A 231 -29.83 -2.36 -13.45
C ARG A 231 -30.81 -1.20 -13.58
N LEU A 232 -30.99 -0.42 -12.51
CA LEU A 232 -31.83 0.78 -12.52
C LEU A 232 -31.31 1.84 -13.50
N MET A 233 -30.01 2.13 -13.48
CA MET A 233 -29.38 3.07 -14.40
C MET A 233 -29.47 2.61 -15.86
N GLY A 234 -29.39 1.30 -16.09
CA GLY A 234 -29.56 0.70 -17.40
C GLY A 234 -31.01 0.61 -17.90
N GLY A 235 -31.99 1.00 -17.09
CA GLY A 235 -33.42 0.89 -17.44
C GLY A 235 -33.89 -0.57 -17.63
N GLN A 236 -33.23 -1.51 -16.96
CA GLN A 236 -33.49 -2.94 -17.12
C GLN A 236 -34.49 -3.44 -16.08
N GLU A 237 -35.35 -4.37 -16.48
CA GLU A 237 -36.32 -5.00 -15.59
C GLU A 237 -35.64 -5.75 -14.43
N ILE A 238 -36.14 -5.54 -13.22
CA ILE A 238 -35.68 -6.25 -12.01
C ILE A 238 -36.33 -7.64 -12.00
N GLY A 239 -35.82 -8.53 -12.86
CA GLY A 239 -36.28 -9.91 -12.97
C GLY A 239 -35.37 -10.93 -12.27
N LEU A 240 -35.60 -12.21 -12.56
CA LEU A 240 -34.82 -13.33 -12.03
C LEU A 240 -33.30 -13.19 -12.31
N ARG A 241 -32.93 -12.60 -13.45
CA ARG A 241 -31.53 -12.32 -13.81
C ARG A 241 -30.86 -11.30 -12.89
N ALA A 242 -31.58 -10.24 -12.50
CA ALA A 242 -31.07 -9.27 -11.55
C ALA A 242 -30.87 -9.90 -10.17
N ALA A 243 -31.79 -10.77 -9.75
CA ALA A 243 -31.66 -11.53 -8.51
C ALA A 243 -30.44 -12.47 -8.52
N ALA A 244 -30.17 -13.13 -9.65
CA ALA A 244 -28.99 -13.98 -9.82
C ALA A 244 -27.68 -13.17 -9.70
N ASP A 245 -27.57 -12.02 -10.38
CA ASP A 245 -26.38 -11.17 -10.28
C ASP A 245 -26.17 -10.60 -8.88
N MET A 246 -27.25 -10.21 -8.21
CA MET A 246 -27.22 -9.78 -6.81
C MET A 246 -26.72 -10.90 -5.90
N ALA A 247 -27.17 -12.14 -6.11
CA ALA A 247 -26.70 -13.30 -5.36
C ALA A 247 -25.22 -13.59 -5.63
N ILE A 248 -24.77 -13.49 -6.89
CA ILE A 248 -23.36 -13.64 -7.26
C ILE A 248 -22.51 -12.55 -6.59
N GLY A 249 -22.93 -11.28 -6.65
CA GLY A 249 -22.22 -10.17 -6.00
C GLY A 249 -22.13 -10.32 -4.48
N LEU A 250 -23.22 -10.78 -3.84
CA LEU A 250 -23.25 -11.11 -2.41
C LEU A 250 -22.25 -12.23 -2.08
N SER A 251 -22.25 -13.30 -2.87
CA SER A 251 -21.35 -14.44 -2.70
C SER A 251 -19.87 -14.06 -2.90
N GLY A 252 -19.58 -13.12 -3.80
CA GLY A 252 -18.24 -12.58 -4.00
C GLY A 252 -17.72 -11.82 -2.78
N GLY A 253 -18.59 -11.03 -2.13
CA GLY A 253 -18.26 -10.36 -0.87
C GLY A 253 -17.99 -11.33 0.29
N LEU A 254 -18.84 -12.35 0.45
CA LEU A 254 -18.63 -13.41 1.44
C LEU A 254 -17.31 -14.16 1.20
N THR A 255 -17.05 -14.53 -0.05
CA THR A 255 -15.80 -15.19 -0.46
C THR A 255 -14.59 -14.31 -0.13
N ALA A 256 -14.69 -13.00 -0.31
CA ALA A 256 -13.63 -12.07 0.09
C ALA A 256 -13.35 -12.11 1.60
N GLY A 257 -14.39 -12.09 2.45
CA GLY A 257 -14.22 -12.21 3.90
C GLY A 257 -13.55 -13.52 4.33
N VAL A 258 -13.99 -14.64 3.74
CA VAL A 258 -13.40 -15.97 4.00
C VAL A 258 -11.95 -16.04 3.52
N ALA A 259 -11.65 -15.50 2.34
CA ALA A 259 -10.29 -15.46 1.80
C ALA A 259 -9.34 -14.70 2.73
N VAL A 260 -9.78 -13.57 3.29
CA VAL A 260 -8.97 -12.79 4.25
C VAL A 260 -8.67 -13.62 5.48
N VAL A 261 -9.65 -14.31 6.07
CA VAL A 261 -9.43 -15.16 7.26
C VAL A 261 -8.31 -16.19 7.03
N GLY A 262 -8.25 -16.79 5.84
CA GLY A 262 -7.22 -17.76 5.48
C GLY A 262 -5.85 -17.13 5.19
N ILE A 263 -5.83 -15.95 4.56
CA ILE A 263 -4.59 -15.28 4.13
C ILE A 263 -3.92 -14.51 5.27
N THR A 264 -4.70 -13.94 6.20
CA THR A 264 -4.21 -13.16 7.35
C THR A 264 -3.06 -13.82 8.11
N PRO A 265 -3.15 -15.07 8.60
CA PRO A 265 -2.05 -15.70 9.35
C PRO A 265 -0.76 -15.88 8.53
N ILE A 266 -0.88 -16.13 7.22
CA ILE A 266 0.27 -16.27 6.32
C ILE A 266 0.99 -14.91 6.20
N VAL A 267 0.22 -13.84 6.03
CA VAL A 267 0.75 -12.48 5.94
C VAL A 267 1.42 -12.05 7.24
N GLU A 268 0.81 -12.34 8.39
CA GLU A 268 1.40 -12.07 9.71
C GLU A 268 2.75 -12.76 9.90
N TYR A 269 2.86 -14.02 9.45
CA TYR A 269 4.11 -14.77 9.53
C TYR A 269 5.20 -14.20 8.62
N ILE A 270 4.88 -13.92 7.36
CA ILE A 270 5.87 -13.46 6.35
C ILE A 270 6.36 -12.04 6.64
N PHE A 271 5.45 -11.13 7.02
CA PHE A 271 5.77 -9.71 7.20
C PHE A 271 6.02 -9.30 8.66
N GLY A 272 5.82 -10.23 9.60
CA GLY A 272 5.95 -9.98 11.03
C GLY A 272 4.98 -8.93 11.56
N TYR A 273 3.82 -8.74 10.92
CA TYR A 273 2.80 -7.83 11.45
C TYR A 273 2.14 -8.46 12.68
N THR A 274 1.91 -7.64 13.70
CA THR A 274 1.10 -7.99 14.88
C THR A 274 -0.24 -7.32 14.74
N THR A 275 -1.28 -8.09 14.40
CA THR A 275 -2.64 -7.57 14.36
C THR A 275 -3.25 -7.53 15.76
N ASP A 276 -4.28 -6.72 15.94
CA ASP A 276 -5.05 -6.67 17.20
C ASP A 276 -5.57 -8.05 17.61
N ILE A 277 -5.93 -8.90 16.63
CA ILE A 277 -6.35 -10.28 16.87
C ILE A 277 -5.22 -11.07 17.57
N LYS A 278 -4.00 -10.98 17.05
CA LYS A 278 -2.84 -11.67 17.63
C LYS A 278 -2.47 -11.09 19.00
N LEU A 279 -2.58 -9.77 19.18
CA LEU A 279 -2.36 -9.13 20.49
C LEU A 279 -3.39 -9.58 21.52
N LEU A 280 -4.66 -9.73 21.14
CA LEU A 280 -5.72 -10.29 21.98
C LEU A 280 -5.52 -11.78 22.27
N GLU A 281 -5.02 -12.55 21.30
CA GLU A 281 -4.63 -13.96 21.49
C GLU A 281 -3.46 -14.09 22.49
N LEU A 282 -2.45 -13.20 22.43
CA LEU A 282 -1.33 -13.17 23.40
C LEU A 282 -1.69 -12.56 24.76
N ALA A 283 -2.60 -11.59 24.80
CA ALA A 283 -3.06 -10.95 26.04
C ALA A 283 -4.05 -11.83 26.82
N ASN A 284 -4.42 -13.00 26.29
CA ASN A 284 -5.26 -13.93 27.00
C ASN A 284 -4.55 -14.45 28.26
N LEU A 285 -5.03 -14.01 29.43
CA LEU A 285 -4.45 -14.22 30.77
C LEU A 285 -4.43 -15.69 31.22
N ASP A 286 -5.05 -16.59 30.47
CA ASP A 286 -4.91 -18.03 30.68
C ASP A 286 -3.56 -18.59 30.23
N HIS A 287 -2.74 -17.79 29.56
CA HIS A 287 -1.41 -18.22 29.16
C HIS A 287 -0.50 -18.43 30.39
N PRO A 288 0.13 -19.60 30.56
CA PRO A 288 0.93 -19.93 31.75
C PRO A 288 2.08 -18.95 32.00
N LEU A 289 2.62 -18.30 30.95
CA LEU A 289 3.64 -17.25 31.07
C LEU A 289 3.17 -15.97 31.78
N LEU A 290 1.91 -15.54 31.56
CA LEU A 290 1.37 -14.35 32.23
C LEU A 290 1.07 -14.65 33.71
N LYS A 291 0.57 -15.86 34.01
CA LYS A 291 0.44 -16.35 35.39
C LYS A 291 1.79 -16.41 36.10
N GLU A 292 2.84 -16.90 35.43
CA GLU A 292 4.19 -16.87 36.00
C GLU A 292 4.71 -15.46 36.25
N MET A 293 4.47 -14.50 35.35
CA MET A 293 4.89 -13.11 35.55
C MET A 293 4.11 -12.41 36.68
N MET A 294 2.81 -12.68 36.81
CA MET A 294 2.00 -12.18 37.93
C MET A 294 2.34 -12.82 39.27
N LEU A 295 2.79 -14.09 39.27
CA LEU A 295 3.21 -14.80 40.49
C LEU A 295 4.64 -14.44 40.93
N LYS A 296 5.49 -13.99 40.00
CA LYS A 296 6.88 -13.58 40.26
C LYS A 296 7.04 -12.08 40.54
N ALA A 297 5.96 -11.30 40.48
CA ALA A 297 5.92 -9.86 40.80
C ALA A 297 5.31 -9.63 42.18
#